data_AF-A0A4U2DAP7-F1
#
_entry.id   AF-A0A4U2DAP7-F1
#
_cell.length_a   1.000
_cell.length_b   1.000
_cell.length_c   1.000
_cell.angle_alpha   90.00
_cell.angle_beta   90.00
_cell.angle_gamma   90.00
#
_symmetry.space_group_name_H-M   'P 1'
#
loop_
_entity.id
_entity.type
_entity.pdbx_description
1 polymer ?
#
loop_
_entity_poly.entity_id
_entity_poly.type
_entity_poly.pdbx_seq_one_letter_code
_entity_poly.pdbx_strand_id
1 'polypeptide(L)'
;REWSDLKVAVGLIAHLTFTGGFFILSTLFYKPLEASRQKDVDTFFTNLATPLVSESTAQKKLDNKQRHMLGSLIAVSGVAVMAMFALPNPFWGRMMFVLCGGIVFIVGLLLVKAVDDSVEDAKQAKKTA
;
A
#
# COMPACT_ATOMS: atom_id res chain seq x y z
N ARG A 1 14.99 37.42 16.29
CA ARG A 1 15.36 36.56 15.14
C ARG A 1 16.63 35.77 15.46
N GLU A 2 17.81 36.39 15.62
CA GLU A 2 19.04 35.61 15.92
C GLU A 2 18.99 34.86 17.27
N TRP A 3 18.43 35.47 18.31
CA TRP A 3 18.18 34.80 19.61
C TRP A 3 17.12 33.70 19.56
N SER A 4 16.18 33.75 18.62
CA SER A 4 15.20 32.67 18.44
C SER A 4 15.83 31.50 17.70
N ASP A 5 16.65 31.80 16.70
CA ASP A 5 17.34 30.78 15.88
C ASP A 5 18.39 30.03 16.72
N LEU A 6 19.10 30.74 17.60
CA LEU A 6 20.05 30.14 18.54
C LEU A 6 19.37 29.17 19.52
N LYS A 7 18.19 29.52 20.06
CA LYS A 7 17.45 28.64 20.98
C LYS A 7 17.00 27.35 20.29
N VAL A 8 16.56 27.43 19.04
CA VAL A 8 16.19 26.27 18.23
C VAL A 8 17.41 25.39 17.95
N ALA A 9 18.53 25.99 17.54
CA ALA A 9 19.77 25.27 17.27
C ALA A 9 20.30 24.53 18.51
N VAL A 10 20.31 25.20 19.68
CA VAL A 10 20.71 24.57 20.95
C VAL A 10 19.76 23.42 21.32
N GLY A 11 18.45 23.59 21.11
CA GLY A 11 17.47 22.52 21.33
C GLY A 11 17.72 21.29 20.46
N LEU A 12 18.05 21.48 19.18
CA LEU A 12 18.37 20.39 18.24
C LEU A 12 19.68 19.69 18.62
N ILE A 13 20.73 20.44 18.96
CA ILE A 13 22.03 19.88 19.39
C ILE A 13 21.86 19.09 20.68
N ALA A 14 21.10 19.63 21.64
CA ALA A 14 20.79 18.93 22.88
C ALA A 14 20.02 17.63 22.61
N HIS A 15 19.01 17.65 21.73
CA HIS A 15 18.29 16.43 21.36
C HIS A 15 19.21 15.39 20.73
N LEU A 16 19.97 15.75 19.68
CA LEU A 16 20.93 14.85 19.04
C LEU A 16 21.93 14.24 20.03
N THR A 17 22.44 15.04 20.97
CA THR A 17 23.42 14.59 21.95
C THR A 17 22.77 13.70 23.00
N PHE A 18 21.67 14.11 23.62
CA PHE A 18 21.08 13.37 24.73
C PHE A 18 20.24 12.19 24.26
N THR A 19 19.34 12.36 23.29
CA THR A 19 18.49 11.26 22.81
C THR A 19 19.22 10.36 21.83
N GLY A 20 19.91 10.95 20.84
CA GLY A 20 20.74 10.20 19.90
C GLY A 20 21.92 9.52 20.60
N GLY A 21 22.60 10.23 21.50
CA GLY A 21 23.67 9.64 22.31
C GLY A 21 23.17 8.54 23.23
N PHE A 22 22.04 8.72 23.93
CA PHE A 22 21.43 7.64 24.72
C PHE A 22 21.08 6.41 23.86
N PHE A 23 20.53 6.62 22.66
CA PHE A 23 20.23 5.53 21.73
C PHE A 23 21.50 4.77 21.31
N ILE A 24 22.59 5.47 20.97
CA ILE A 24 23.87 4.82 20.64
C ILE A 24 24.43 4.09 21.86
N LEU A 25 24.39 4.69 23.05
CA LEU A 25 24.83 4.06 24.29
C LEU A 25 24.04 2.80 24.64
N SER A 26 22.77 2.70 24.23
CA SER A 26 21.97 1.48 24.42
C SER A 26 22.58 0.25 23.73
N THR A 27 23.37 0.45 22.66
CA THR A 27 24.08 -0.64 21.98
C THR A 27 25.13 -1.31 22.86
N LEU A 28 25.67 -0.61 23.87
CA LEU A 28 26.62 -1.18 24.84
C LEU A 28 25.98 -2.28 25.70
N PHE A 29 24.66 -2.27 25.85
CA PHE A 29 23.88 -3.27 26.59
C PHE A 29 23.19 -4.28 25.67
N TYR A 30 23.57 -4.32 24.39
CA TYR A 30 23.03 -5.29 23.45
C TYR A 30 23.38 -6.72 23.86
N LYS A 31 22.37 -7.60 23.83
CA LYS A 31 22.55 -9.04 24.00
C LYS A 31 22.29 -9.72 22.65
N PRO A 32 23.20 -10.57 22.16
CA PRO A 32 22.97 -11.30 20.93
C PRO A 32 21.75 -12.22 21.07
N LEU A 33 21.14 -12.51 19.92
CA LEU A 33 20.03 -13.44 19.83
C LEU A 33 20.49 -14.86 20.18
N GLU A 34 19.60 -15.63 20.79
CA GLU A 34 19.81 -17.07 20.95
C GLU A 34 19.96 -17.74 19.58
N ALA A 35 20.74 -18.83 19.47
CA ALA A 35 21.02 -19.51 18.21
C ALA A 35 19.75 -19.90 17.42
N SER A 36 18.69 -20.31 18.13
CA SER A 36 17.38 -20.61 17.52
C SER A 36 16.77 -19.38 16.83
N ARG A 37 16.76 -18.24 17.53
CA ARG A 37 16.22 -16.97 17.04
C ARG A 37 17.09 -16.35 15.96
N GLN A 38 18.41 -16.46 16.06
CA GLN A 38 19.33 -15.98 15.02
C GLN A 38 19.07 -16.70 13.70
N LYS A 39 18.86 -18.02 13.74
CA LYS A 39 18.51 -18.82 12.56
C LYS A 39 17.19 -18.37 11.92
N ASP A 40 16.18 -18.06 12.73
CA ASP A 40 14.90 -17.53 12.23
C ASP A 40 15.10 -16.18 11.51
N VAL A 41 15.92 -15.30 12.10
CA VAL A 41 16.25 -13.97 11.54
C VAL A 41 17.05 -14.10 10.25
N ASP A 42 18.05 -14.98 10.20
CA ASP A 42 18.85 -15.24 9.00
C ASP A 42 17.99 -15.81 7.88
N THR A 43 17.07 -16.72 8.22
CA THR A 43 16.08 -17.28 7.29
C THR A 43 15.14 -16.18 6.78
N PHE A 44 14.67 -15.29 7.66
CA PHE A 44 13.84 -14.15 7.28
C PHE A 44 14.56 -13.24 6.27
N PHE A 45 15.80 -12.83 6.55
CA PHE A 45 16.56 -11.96 5.65
C PHE A 45 16.93 -12.67 4.34
N THR A 46 17.20 -13.98 4.37
CA THR A 46 17.41 -14.79 3.17
C THR A 46 16.15 -14.81 2.30
N ASN A 47 14.99 -15.07 2.90
CA ASN A 47 13.70 -15.06 2.18
C ASN A 47 13.37 -13.67 1.63
N LEU A 48 13.67 -12.61 2.39
CA LEU A 48 13.47 -11.23 1.96
C LEU A 48 14.38 -10.85 0.78
N ALA A 49 15.63 -11.33 0.77
CA ALA A 49 16.57 -11.15 -0.34
C ALA A 49 16.27 -12.06 -1.54
N THR A 50 15.47 -13.12 -1.36
CA THR A 50 15.12 -14.04 -2.43
C THR A 50 14.07 -13.40 -3.33
N PRO A 51 14.32 -13.24 -4.64
CA PRO A 51 13.37 -12.61 -5.54
C PRO A 51 12.09 -13.43 -5.64
N LEU A 52 10.95 -12.77 -5.49
CA LEU A 52 9.64 -13.36 -5.69
C LEU A 52 9.40 -13.53 -7.20
N VAL A 53 9.44 -14.78 -7.68
CA VAL A 53 9.11 -15.10 -9.07
C VAL A 53 7.60 -15.36 -9.17
N SER A 54 6.87 -14.46 -9.82
CA SER A 54 5.40 -14.45 -9.86
C SER A 54 4.77 -15.24 -11.01
N GLU A 55 5.37 -16.36 -11.39
CA GLU A 55 4.93 -17.12 -12.58
C GLU A 55 3.86 -18.18 -12.28
N SER A 56 3.49 -18.37 -11.02
CA SER A 56 2.50 -19.39 -10.66
C SER A 56 1.10 -19.03 -11.12
N THR A 57 0.41 -19.97 -11.77
CA THR A 57 -1.02 -19.90 -12.11
C THR A 57 -1.88 -19.59 -10.89
N ALA A 58 -1.48 -20.04 -9.69
CA ALA A 58 -2.20 -19.76 -8.45
C ALA A 58 -2.13 -18.26 -8.07
N GLN A 59 -1.01 -17.60 -8.32
CA GLN A 59 -0.83 -16.17 -8.07
C GLN A 59 -1.63 -15.34 -9.07
N LYS A 60 -1.59 -15.68 -10.37
CA LYS A 60 -2.42 -15.01 -11.38
C LYS A 60 -3.92 -15.07 -11.05
N LYS A 61 -4.38 -16.20 -10.51
CA LYS A 61 -5.77 -16.38 -10.05
C LYS A 61 -6.10 -15.51 -8.84
N LEU A 62 -5.16 -15.32 -7.92
CA LEU A 62 -5.34 -14.42 -6.78
C LEU A 62 -5.38 -12.97 -7.24
N ASP A 63 -4.49 -12.59 -8.16
CA ASP A 63 -4.44 -11.25 -8.76
C ASP A 63 -5.73 -10.92 -9.50
N ASN A 64 -6.27 -11.87 -10.28
CA ASN A 64 -7.57 -11.70 -10.94
C ASN A 64 -8.72 -11.46 -9.93
N LYS A 65 -8.75 -12.22 -8.83
CA LYS A 65 -9.73 -11.99 -7.77
C LYS A 65 -9.59 -10.61 -7.14
N GLN A 66 -8.35 -10.15 -6.90
CA GLN A 66 -8.08 -8.82 -6.35
C GLN A 66 -8.49 -7.71 -7.33
N ARG A 67 -8.14 -7.84 -8.62
CA ARG A 67 -8.55 -6.91 -9.69
C ARG A 67 -10.08 -6.76 -9.75
N HIS A 68 -10.79 -7.89 -9.73
CA HIS A 68 -12.25 -7.87 -9.75
C HIS A 68 -12.85 -7.24 -8.48
N MET A 69 -12.40 -7.64 -7.29
CA MET A 69 -12.91 -7.12 -6.01
C MET A 69 -12.62 -5.63 -5.86
N LEU A 70 -11.36 -5.23 -6.05
CA LEU A 70 -10.92 -3.85 -5.88
C LEU A 70 -11.50 -2.95 -6.97
N GLY A 71 -11.47 -3.40 -8.22
CA GLY A 71 -12.05 -2.65 -9.34
C GLY A 71 -13.55 -2.42 -9.17
N SER A 72 -14.29 -3.42 -8.70
CA SER A 72 -15.73 -3.28 -8.41
C SER A 72 -16.01 -2.29 -7.28
N LEU A 73 -15.24 -2.37 -6.18
CA LEU A 73 -15.39 -1.46 -5.05
C LEU A 73 -15.09 -0.01 -5.43
N ILE A 74 -14.02 0.20 -6.21
CA ILE A 74 -13.65 1.52 -6.73
C ILE A 74 -14.73 2.04 -7.69
N ALA A 75 -15.25 1.20 -8.59
CA ALA A 75 -16.32 1.61 -9.49
C ALA A 75 -17.57 2.06 -8.71
N VAL A 76 -18.04 1.27 -7.75
CA VAL A 76 -19.18 1.64 -6.90
C VAL A 76 -18.90 2.93 -6.13
N SER A 77 -17.68 3.11 -5.62
CA SER A 77 -17.27 4.33 -4.93
C SER A 77 -17.31 5.55 -5.86
N GLY A 78 -16.88 5.40 -7.12
CA GLY A 78 -17.00 6.45 -8.14
C GLY A 78 -18.46 6.87 -8.37
N VAL A 79 -19.39 5.92 -8.44
CA VAL A 79 -20.83 6.21 -8.53
C VAL A 79 -21.33 6.96 -7.29
N ALA A 80 -20.93 6.54 -6.09
CA ALA A 80 -21.30 7.21 -4.85
C ALA A 80 -20.77 8.66 -4.80
N VAL A 81 -19.55 8.90 -5.25
CA VAL A 81 -18.97 10.26 -5.37
C VAL A 81 -19.77 11.09 -6.39
N MET A 82 -20.11 10.54 -7.55
CA MET A 82 -20.95 11.25 -8.53
C MET A 82 -22.34 11.57 -7.98
N ALA A 83 -22.92 10.71 -7.12
CA ALA A 83 -24.22 10.96 -6.48
C ALA A 83 -24.20 12.20 -5.56
N MET A 84 -23.02 12.65 -5.10
CA MET A 84 -22.87 13.92 -4.36
C MET A 84 -23.22 15.16 -5.19
N PHE A 85 -23.42 15.02 -6.52
CA PHE A 85 -24.04 16.04 -7.37
C PHE A 85 -25.38 16.54 -6.79
N ALA A 86 -26.12 15.69 -6.07
CA ALA A 86 -27.40 16.05 -5.45
C ALA A 86 -27.29 17.08 -4.30
N LEU A 87 -26.08 17.31 -3.77
CA LEU A 87 -25.87 18.28 -2.69
C LEU A 87 -26.13 19.73 -3.19
N PRO A 88 -26.60 20.62 -2.31
CA PRO A 88 -26.87 22.02 -2.63
C PRO A 88 -25.58 22.85 -2.74
N ASN A 89 -24.75 22.55 -3.74
CA ASN A 89 -23.55 23.29 -4.10
C ASN A 89 -23.79 24.11 -5.39
N PRO A 90 -23.00 25.18 -5.63
CA PRO A 90 -22.97 25.84 -6.94
C PRO A 90 -22.69 24.83 -8.06
N PHE A 91 -23.22 25.09 -9.26
CA PHE A 91 -23.15 24.16 -10.38
C PHE A 91 -21.72 23.67 -10.69
N TRP A 92 -20.74 24.56 -10.56
CA TRP A 92 -19.33 24.24 -10.76
C TRP A 92 -18.82 23.18 -9.76
N GLY A 93 -19.18 23.29 -8.48
CA GLY A 93 -18.84 22.30 -7.46
C GLY A 93 -19.54 20.97 -7.69
N ARG A 94 -20.78 20.99 -8.21
CA ARG A 94 -21.50 19.78 -8.61
C ARG A 94 -20.83 19.03 -9.77
N MET A 95 -20.35 19.76 -10.78
CA MET A 95 -19.61 19.17 -11.91
C MET A 95 -18.27 18.56 -11.47
N MET A 96 -17.62 19.11 -10.44
CA MET A 96 -16.41 18.51 -9.87
C MET A 96 -16.66 17.11 -9.28
N PHE A 97 -17.78 16.87 -8.59
CA PHE A 97 -18.14 15.53 -8.12
C PHE A 97 -18.35 14.55 -9.27
N VAL A 98 -19.00 15.00 -10.35
CA VAL A 98 -19.22 14.17 -11.55
C VAL A 98 -17.89 13.83 -12.24
N LEU A 99 -17.01 14.81 -12.43
CA LEU A 99 -15.72 14.60 -13.07
C LEU A 99 -14.80 13.70 -12.25
N CYS A 100 -14.62 13.99 -10.96
CA CYS A 100 -13.76 13.20 -10.09
C CYS A 100 -14.32 11.79 -9.89
N GLY A 101 -15.62 11.66 -9.63
CA GLY A 101 -16.29 10.37 -9.50
C GLY A 101 -16.26 9.57 -10.80
N GLY A 102 -16.35 10.24 -11.96
CA GLY A 102 -16.21 9.63 -13.28
C GLY A 102 -14.82 9.04 -13.52
N ILE A 103 -13.75 9.75 -13.16
CA ILE A 103 -12.38 9.23 -13.25
C ILE A 103 -12.21 7.99 -12.37
N VAL A 104 -12.66 8.07 -11.11
CA VAL A 104 -12.62 6.94 -10.17
C VAL A 104 -13.40 5.74 -10.73
N PHE A 105 -14.60 5.98 -11.26
CA PHE A 105 -15.44 4.95 -11.87
C PHE A 105 -14.74 4.27 -13.06
N ILE A 106 -14.18 5.06 -13.99
CA ILE A 106 -13.48 4.55 -15.17
C ILE A 106 -12.27 3.70 -14.75
N VAL A 107 -11.46 4.15 -13.80
CA VAL A 107 -10.32 3.38 -13.28
C VAL A 107 -10.79 2.05 -12.68
N GLY A 108 -11.88 2.07 -11.89
CA GLY A 108 -12.50 0.86 -11.36
C GLY A 108 -12.90 -0.13 -12.46
N LEU A 109 -13.56 0.35 -13.53
CA LEU A 109 -13.93 -0.49 -14.67
C LEU A 109 -12.72 -1.05 -15.44
N LEU A 110 -11.68 -0.25 -15.64
CA LEU A 110 -10.45 -0.69 -16.30
C LEU A 110 -9.77 -1.79 -15.49
N LEU A 111 -9.78 -1.70 -14.16
CA LEU A 111 -9.26 -2.76 -13.28
C LEU A 111 -10.06 -4.06 -13.38
N VAL A 112 -11.38 -3.99 -13.42
CA VAL A 112 -12.23 -5.19 -13.61
C VAL A 112 -11.98 -5.80 -14.99
N LYS A 113 -11.82 -4.98 -16.04
CA LYS A 113 -11.52 -5.45 -17.40
C LYS A 113 -10.10 -6.00 -17.57
N ALA A 114 -9.18 -5.63 -16.70
CA ALA A 114 -7.80 -6.13 -16.73
C ALA A 114 -7.64 -7.55 -16.15
N VAL A 115 -8.74 -8.21 -15.77
CA VAL A 115 -8.74 -9.64 -15.40
C VAL A 115 -8.29 -10.46 -16.60
N ASP A 116 -7.35 -11.39 -16.38
CA ASP A 116 -6.83 -12.28 -17.42
C ASP A 116 -7.71 -13.53 -17.54
N ASP A 117 -8.63 -13.51 -18.51
CA ASP A 117 -9.61 -14.59 -18.74
C ASP A 117 -8.95 -15.92 -19.16
N SER A 118 -7.74 -15.89 -19.75
CA SER A 118 -7.04 -17.11 -20.18
C SER A 118 -6.69 -18.06 -19.02
N VAL A 119 -6.52 -17.50 -17.81
CA VAL A 119 -6.27 -18.24 -16.57
C VAL A 119 -7.55 -18.82 -15.98
N GLU A 120 -8.70 -18.17 -16.22
CA GLU A 120 -10.03 -18.64 -15.79
C GLU A 120 -10.54 -19.78 -16.70
N ASP A 121 -10.28 -19.71 -18.01
CA ASP A 121 -10.72 -20.71 -19.00
C ASP A 121 -9.98 -22.05 -18.84
N ALA A 122 -8.67 -22.02 -18.57
CA ALA A 122 -7.88 -23.23 -18.28
C ALA A 122 -8.39 -24.02 -17.08
N LYS A 123 -9.03 -23.34 -16.12
CA LYS A 123 -9.66 -23.95 -14.94
C LYS A 123 -11.02 -24.57 -15.25
N GLN A 124 -11.80 -24.03 -16.20
CA GLN A 124 -13.06 -24.63 -16.64
C GLN A 124 -12.83 -25.91 -17.46
N ALA A 125 -11.82 -25.90 -18.34
CA ALA A 125 -11.41 -27.07 -19.11
C ALA A 125 -10.99 -28.23 -18.19
N LYS A 126 -10.20 -27.96 -17.14
CA LYS A 126 -9.74 -28.97 -16.17
C LYS A 126 -10.84 -29.48 -15.22
N LYS A 127 -11.98 -28.80 -15.13
CA LYS A 127 -13.13 -29.21 -14.29
C LYS A 127 -14.14 -30.07 -15.06
N THR A 128 -14.06 -30.05 -16.39
CA THR A 128 -15.00 -30.76 -17.30
C THR A 128 -14.37 -32.03 -17.89
N ALA A 129 -13.07 -32.24 -17.70
CA ALA A 129 -12.34 -33.48 -17.99
C ALA A 129 -12.20 -34.31 -16.70
#